data_AF-A0AAD2HEI9-F1
#
_entry.id   AF-A0AAD2HEI9-F1
#
_cell.length_a   1.000
_cell.length_b   1.000
_cell.length_c   1.000
_cell.angle_alpha   90.00
_cell.angle_beta   90.00
_cell.angle_gamma   90.00
#
_symmetry.space_group_name_H-M   'P 1'
#
loop_
_entity.id
_entity.type
_entity.pdbx_description
1 polymer ?
#
loop_
_entity_poly.entity_id
_entity_poly.type
_entity_poly.pdbx_seq_one_letter_code
_entity_poly.pdbx_strand_id
1 'polypeptide(L)'
;MSGAGTTRWDHGRTRTVQPVVQRYLAIGQLLWVGQPKAIALLSVEYADGTTADIVTDGSWTTAGGPILYDDTRHGELYDAREEKAGWNRPGFVADGWRPAAVVDGSGPLYAQMMPRGPAGARVLVEYCELPSDPELVPDIHPSKMKFKIGDPDYASFYDKSINIRQQNGYILKGGGPETFECRFSYKGFQYIRVTADEGLPSSGSKAFRCIPTWPTPDRSSVRTRPIPTDCPHREKQGWTADTYMTDQTAIYNFDMAAFYAKWATDLAGTADRNGGLCTVAPSTGYDQSISTVWPAAIVFVPWDLLCYYGDRRVVERHYETMKRFAESSLLRQADGKPEIIREVLGDWVSPHMTLADSLRTASHYRVVKYLAGIARYLDRPQEAERMDAWAARIAESFNREFFDPATKTYHGDKPTPYRQAANVVPLEYGIVPQSDRDAVQRNLISDLQKYDGRIGTGFVGTMALMDLLPQVDPELAYRLATQPAYPGWGFMVANGANTMWETWDGSASRNHPPFCLISGYFYKYLAGSVAFRNIPDSNVS
;
A
#
# COMPACT_ATOMS: atom_id res chain seq x y z
N MET A 1 25.84 -51.72 23.73
CA MET A 1 24.50 -51.14 23.97
C MET A 1 24.66 -49.64 24.20
N SER A 2 23.64 -48.83 23.89
CA SER A 2 23.47 -47.42 24.32
C SER A 2 24.73 -46.54 24.46
N GLY A 3 25.10 -45.83 23.39
CA GLY A 3 25.97 -44.65 23.47
C GLY A 3 25.12 -43.39 23.24
N ALA A 4 25.20 -42.41 24.14
CA ALA A 4 24.46 -41.15 24.00
C ALA A 4 25.22 -40.18 23.07
N GLY A 5 24.56 -39.67 22.03
CA GLY A 5 25.10 -38.69 21.09
C GLY A 5 24.38 -37.35 21.20
N THR A 6 25.01 -36.36 21.84
CA THR A 6 24.51 -34.98 21.91
C THR A 6 24.89 -34.20 20.65
N THR A 7 23.91 -33.82 19.85
CA THR A 7 24.15 -33.02 18.63
C THR A 7 24.45 -31.59 19.03
N ARG A 8 25.71 -31.16 18.87
CA ARG A 8 26.11 -29.75 19.01
C ARG A 8 25.63 -28.95 17.81
N TRP A 9 25.11 -27.75 18.05
CA TRP A 9 24.96 -26.73 17.02
C TRP A 9 26.32 -26.08 16.74
N ASP A 10 26.71 -25.99 15.47
CA ASP A 10 27.97 -25.36 15.06
C ASP A 10 27.76 -23.87 14.74
N HIS A 11 28.48 -23.00 15.43
CA HIS A 11 28.44 -21.55 15.22
C HIS A 11 29.49 -21.13 14.17
N GLY A 12 29.26 -21.53 12.93
CA GLY A 12 30.32 -21.63 11.91
C GLY A 12 30.12 -20.94 10.55
N ARG A 13 29.14 -20.05 10.34
CA ARG A 13 29.05 -19.12 9.17
C ARG A 13 27.94 -18.06 9.31
N THR A 14 28.31 -16.81 9.59
CA THR A 14 27.42 -15.65 9.43
C THR A 14 27.27 -15.26 7.97
N ARG A 15 26.28 -15.83 7.27
CA ARG A 15 25.74 -15.20 6.05
C ARG A 15 24.92 -13.98 6.48
N THR A 16 25.25 -12.81 5.95
CA THR A 16 24.51 -11.57 6.21
C THR A 16 23.12 -11.64 5.57
N VAL A 17 22.12 -12.03 6.34
CA VAL A 17 20.70 -11.94 5.92
C VAL A 17 20.35 -10.46 5.74
N GLN A 18 19.65 -10.11 4.65
CA GLN A 18 19.29 -8.72 4.40
C GLN A 18 18.30 -8.20 5.47
N PRO A 19 18.36 -6.91 5.86
CA PRO A 19 17.49 -6.34 6.91
C PRO A 19 15.98 -6.49 6.66
N VAL A 20 15.59 -6.62 5.38
CA VAL A 20 14.21 -6.83 4.93
C VAL A 20 13.56 -8.04 5.63
N VAL A 21 14.27 -9.18 5.74
CA VAL A 21 13.67 -10.44 6.20
C VAL A 21 13.30 -10.40 7.70
N GLN A 22 13.99 -9.62 8.53
CA GLN A 22 13.65 -9.51 9.95
C GLN A 22 12.43 -8.62 10.24
N ARG A 23 12.00 -7.76 9.30
CA ARG A 23 10.86 -6.83 9.52
C ARG A 23 9.48 -7.50 9.48
N TYR A 24 9.38 -8.72 8.95
CA TYR A 24 8.09 -9.40 8.74
C TYR A 24 7.63 -10.29 9.89
N LEU A 25 8.45 -10.52 10.92
CA LEU A 25 8.08 -11.35 12.08
C LEU A 25 7.23 -10.61 13.13
N ALA A 26 7.02 -9.29 12.98
CA ALA A 26 6.30 -8.45 13.95
C ALA A 26 4.76 -8.42 13.76
N ILE A 27 4.15 -9.49 13.25
CA ILE A 27 2.71 -9.57 12.90
C ILE A 27 1.78 -9.21 14.09
N GLY A 28 2.21 -9.47 15.33
CA GLY A 28 1.47 -9.09 16.54
C GLY A 28 1.29 -7.57 16.77
N GLN A 29 1.99 -6.70 16.03
CA GLN A 29 1.85 -5.23 16.08
C GLN A 29 1.08 -4.65 14.87
N LEU A 30 0.57 -5.53 13.99
CA LEU A 30 -0.14 -5.17 12.77
C LEU A 30 -1.66 -5.43 12.86
N LEU A 31 -2.12 -6.26 13.81
CA LEU A 31 -3.49 -6.80 13.82
C LEU A 31 -4.13 -6.80 15.22
N TRP A 32 -5.43 -6.53 15.24
CA TRP A 32 -6.30 -6.80 16.38
C TRP A 32 -6.65 -8.29 16.38
N VAL A 33 -5.91 -9.10 17.14
CA VAL A 33 -6.10 -10.55 17.21
C VAL A 33 -7.13 -10.96 18.26
N GLY A 34 -7.96 -11.95 17.93
CA GLY A 34 -9.00 -12.48 18.82
C GLY A 34 -9.93 -13.45 18.10
N GLN A 35 -10.85 -14.06 18.84
CA GLN A 35 -11.94 -14.85 18.25
C GLN A 35 -12.89 -13.95 17.45
N PRO A 36 -13.40 -14.36 16.28
CA PRO A 36 -14.42 -13.61 15.54
C PRO A 36 -15.65 -13.32 16.39
N LYS A 37 -16.21 -12.12 16.24
CA LYS A 37 -17.43 -11.66 16.92
C LYS A 37 -18.41 -11.13 15.88
N ALA A 38 -19.69 -11.41 16.07
CA ALA A 38 -20.77 -10.87 15.23
C ALA A 38 -21.61 -9.88 16.04
N ILE A 39 -22.08 -8.83 15.36
CA ILE A 39 -23.13 -7.94 15.85
C ILE A 39 -24.06 -7.61 14.67
N ALA A 40 -25.37 -7.74 14.87
CA ALA A 40 -26.37 -7.36 13.89
C ALA A 40 -27.65 -6.88 14.55
N LEU A 41 -28.34 -5.98 13.85
CA LEU A 41 -29.68 -5.49 14.13
C LEU A 41 -30.46 -5.52 12.82
N LEU A 42 -31.62 -6.19 12.84
CA LEU A 42 -32.66 -6.05 11.83
C LEU A 42 -33.85 -5.36 12.51
N SER A 43 -34.01 -4.07 12.24
CA SER A 43 -35.20 -3.32 12.64
C SER A 43 -36.29 -3.46 11.56
N VAL A 44 -37.52 -3.71 11.98
CA VAL A 44 -38.69 -3.92 11.11
C VAL A 44 -39.75 -2.88 11.49
N GLU A 45 -40.11 -2.01 10.55
CA GLU A 45 -41.24 -1.08 10.67
C GLU A 45 -42.50 -1.72 10.07
N TYR A 46 -43.60 -1.70 10.80
CA TYR A 46 -44.90 -2.24 10.39
C TYR A 46 -45.81 -1.15 9.82
N ALA A 47 -46.83 -1.56 9.06
CA ALA A 47 -47.76 -0.64 8.38
C ALA A 47 -48.64 0.20 9.32
N ASP A 48 -48.62 -0.05 10.64
CA ASP A 48 -49.27 0.75 11.68
C ASP A 48 -48.32 1.76 12.36
N GLY A 49 -47.05 1.81 11.94
CA GLY A 49 -46.00 2.66 12.53
C GLY A 49 -45.35 2.09 13.78
N THR A 50 -45.65 0.85 14.18
CA THR A 50 -44.88 0.15 15.22
C THR A 50 -43.57 -0.42 14.67
N THR A 51 -42.60 -0.68 15.54
CA THR A 51 -41.33 -1.31 15.17
C THR A 51 -41.03 -2.55 16.02
N ALA A 52 -40.24 -3.47 15.46
CA ALA A 52 -39.64 -4.58 16.20
C ALA A 52 -38.18 -4.78 15.77
N ASP A 53 -37.30 -4.97 16.75
CA ASP A 53 -35.86 -5.18 16.55
C ASP A 53 -35.49 -6.65 16.78
N ILE A 54 -34.80 -7.25 15.81
CA ILE A 54 -34.17 -8.56 15.93
C ILE A 54 -32.67 -8.33 16.06
N VAL A 55 -32.13 -8.59 17.24
CA VAL A 55 -30.72 -8.35 17.62
C VAL A 55 -29.93 -9.63 17.77
N THR A 56 -28.61 -9.56 17.59
CA THR A 56 -27.68 -10.62 18.02
C THR A 56 -27.53 -10.64 19.55
N ASP A 57 -27.98 -11.71 20.18
CA ASP A 57 -27.91 -11.92 21.63
C ASP A 57 -27.70 -13.41 21.99
N GLY A 58 -27.85 -13.76 23.26
CA GLY A 58 -27.70 -15.14 23.76
C GLY A 58 -28.80 -16.13 23.35
N SER A 59 -29.85 -15.71 22.64
CA SER A 59 -30.85 -16.61 22.06
C SER A 59 -30.39 -17.28 20.76
N TRP A 60 -29.35 -16.71 20.12
CA TRP A 60 -28.78 -17.26 18.89
C TRP A 60 -28.01 -18.56 19.15
N THR A 61 -27.93 -19.41 18.13
CA THR A 61 -27.18 -20.67 18.17
C THR A 61 -26.06 -20.71 17.14
N THR A 62 -25.01 -21.49 17.41
CA THR A 62 -23.77 -21.59 16.63
C THR A 62 -23.35 -23.03 16.43
N ALA A 63 -22.71 -23.34 15.30
CA ALA A 63 -22.12 -24.64 14.99
C ALA A 63 -20.93 -24.49 14.05
N GLY A 64 -20.10 -25.54 13.93
CA GLY A 64 -19.07 -25.61 12.89
C GLY A 64 -19.70 -25.66 11.50
N GLY A 65 -19.23 -24.81 10.60
CA GLY A 65 -19.65 -24.78 9.19
C GLY A 65 -18.75 -25.62 8.29
N PRO A 66 -19.02 -25.63 6.97
CA PRO A 66 -18.16 -26.28 5.99
C PRO A 66 -16.83 -25.54 5.76
N ILE A 67 -16.64 -24.33 6.28
CA ILE A 67 -15.34 -23.65 6.28
C ILE A 67 -14.57 -24.14 7.52
N LEU A 68 -13.49 -24.88 7.28
CA LEU A 68 -12.65 -25.51 8.31
C LEU A 68 -11.45 -24.65 8.73
N TYR A 69 -11.02 -23.77 7.83
CA TYR A 69 -9.95 -22.80 8.05
C TYR A 69 -10.13 -21.62 7.09
N ASP A 70 -9.91 -20.40 7.58
CA ASP A 70 -9.78 -19.21 6.75
C ASP A 70 -8.65 -18.30 7.26
N ASP A 71 -7.93 -17.69 6.32
CA ASP A 71 -7.04 -16.55 6.55
C ASP A 71 -6.90 -15.68 5.29
N THR A 72 -6.82 -14.37 5.50
CA THR A 72 -6.77 -13.36 4.43
C THR A 72 -5.54 -13.42 3.53
N ARG A 73 -4.44 -14.06 3.97
CA ARG A 73 -3.20 -14.22 3.20
C ARG A 73 -3.00 -15.65 2.69
N HIS A 74 -3.32 -16.65 3.51
CA HIS A 74 -3.15 -18.05 3.16
C HIS A 74 -4.28 -18.53 2.24
N GLY A 75 -5.54 -18.49 2.71
CA GLY A 75 -6.69 -18.94 1.93
C GLY A 75 -7.79 -19.56 2.78
N GLU A 76 -8.65 -20.35 2.14
CA GLU A 76 -9.82 -20.99 2.75
C GLU A 76 -9.80 -22.50 2.47
N LEU A 77 -10.02 -23.33 3.49
CA LEU A 77 -10.28 -24.76 3.36
C LEU A 77 -11.77 -25.01 3.59
N TYR A 78 -12.44 -25.55 2.58
CA TYR A 78 -13.86 -25.83 2.58
C TYR A 78 -14.12 -27.34 2.40
N ASP A 79 -14.96 -27.92 3.25
CA ASP A 79 -15.43 -29.29 3.16
C ASP A 79 -16.94 -29.33 2.94
N ALA A 80 -17.35 -29.65 1.72
CA ALA A 80 -18.75 -29.64 1.32
C ALA A 80 -19.58 -30.72 2.03
N ARG A 81 -18.94 -31.71 2.67
CA ARG A 81 -19.60 -32.76 3.47
C ARG A 81 -20.15 -32.23 4.79
N GLU A 82 -19.63 -31.10 5.26
CA GLU A 82 -20.08 -30.40 6.48
C GLU A 82 -21.17 -29.35 6.23
N GLU A 83 -21.69 -29.26 5.00
CA GLU A 83 -22.81 -28.39 4.64
C GLU A 83 -24.11 -28.76 5.38
N LYS A 84 -24.65 -27.81 6.14
CA LYS A 84 -25.87 -28.00 6.93
C LYS A 84 -27.07 -27.50 6.14
N ALA A 85 -27.63 -28.38 5.31
CA ALA A 85 -28.68 -28.04 4.34
C ALA A 85 -29.88 -27.32 5.01
N GLY A 86 -30.24 -26.16 4.48
CA GLY A 86 -31.38 -25.37 4.98
C GLY A 86 -31.11 -24.52 6.24
N TRP A 87 -29.88 -24.47 6.78
CA TRP A 87 -29.57 -23.74 8.04
C TRP A 87 -30.00 -22.26 8.05
N ASN A 88 -30.10 -21.63 6.88
CA ASN A 88 -30.50 -20.23 6.68
C ASN A 88 -31.98 -20.07 6.27
N ARG A 89 -32.86 -21.02 6.63
CA ARG A 89 -34.30 -21.00 6.32
C ARG A 89 -35.16 -21.14 7.58
N PRO A 90 -36.33 -20.49 7.64
CA PRO A 90 -37.32 -20.74 8.69
C PRO A 90 -37.71 -22.23 8.76
N GLY A 91 -37.92 -22.75 9.97
CA GLY A 91 -38.24 -24.17 10.20
C GLY A 91 -37.06 -25.12 10.23
N PHE A 92 -35.81 -24.63 10.07
CA PHE A 92 -34.61 -25.43 10.34
C PHE A 92 -34.51 -25.81 11.83
N VAL A 93 -34.21 -27.07 12.10
CA VAL A 93 -34.00 -27.59 13.47
C VAL A 93 -32.51 -27.62 13.77
N ALA A 94 -32.05 -26.69 14.61
CA ALA A 94 -30.65 -26.52 14.98
C ALA A 94 -30.16 -27.53 16.04
N ASP A 95 -30.46 -28.82 15.85
CA ASP A 95 -30.07 -29.87 16.79
C ASP A 95 -28.53 -30.01 16.87
N GLY A 96 -28.01 -30.22 18.08
CA GLY A 96 -26.57 -30.21 18.37
C GLY A 96 -25.86 -28.86 18.29
N TRP A 97 -26.54 -27.75 17.94
CA TRP A 97 -25.94 -26.41 17.95
C TRP A 97 -25.79 -25.88 19.38
N ARG A 98 -24.81 -25.00 19.59
CA ARG A 98 -24.48 -24.41 20.90
C ARG A 98 -25.03 -22.98 21.01
N PRO A 99 -25.57 -22.54 22.17
CA PRO A 99 -25.91 -21.13 22.38
C PRO A 99 -24.73 -20.19 22.10
N ALA A 100 -25.02 -19.00 21.57
CA ALA A 100 -24.03 -17.99 21.29
C ALA A 100 -23.50 -17.38 22.59
N ALA A 101 -22.18 -17.24 22.70
CA ALA A 101 -21.55 -16.54 23.82
C ALA A 101 -21.66 -15.02 23.63
N VAL A 102 -22.37 -14.34 24.55
CA VAL A 102 -22.38 -12.88 24.61
C VAL A 102 -21.01 -12.39 25.08
N VAL A 103 -20.45 -11.41 24.38
CA VAL A 103 -19.08 -10.90 24.57
C VAL A 103 -19.01 -9.40 24.36
N ASP A 104 -18.10 -8.71 25.06
CA ASP A 104 -17.92 -7.26 24.92
C ASP A 104 -17.50 -6.83 23.51
N GLY A 105 -17.98 -5.67 23.07
CA GLY A 105 -17.61 -5.08 21.78
C GLY A 105 -16.16 -4.59 21.76
N SER A 106 -15.46 -4.80 20.64
CA SER A 106 -14.03 -4.47 20.48
C SER A 106 -13.76 -2.97 20.16
N GLY A 107 -14.62 -2.05 20.62
CA GLY A 107 -14.53 -0.61 20.34
C GLY A 107 -15.81 0.00 19.74
N PRO A 108 -15.80 1.31 19.43
CA PRO A 108 -16.96 2.01 18.87
C PRO A 108 -17.32 1.53 17.45
N LEU A 109 -18.62 1.53 17.17
CA LEU A 109 -19.18 1.27 15.85
C LEU A 109 -19.19 2.55 15.01
N TYR A 110 -18.86 2.42 13.72
CA TYR A 110 -18.91 3.52 12.76
C TYR A 110 -19.78 3.12 11.56
N ALA A 111 -20.71 3.98 11.16
CA ALA A 111 -21.53 3.75 9.97
C ALA A 111 -20.67 3.95 8.71
N GLN A 112 -20.37 2.86 8.00
CA GLN A 112 -19.66 2.91 6.71
C GLN A 112 -20.63 3.25 5.58
N MET A 113 -20.49 4.44 4.99
CA MET A 113 -21.21 4.79 3.77
C MET A 113 -20.64 4.00 2.59
N MET A 114 -21.51 3.31 1.84
CA MET A 114 -21.18 2.69 0.56
C MET A 114 -21.94 3.40 -0.56
N PRO A 115 -21.27 4.02 -1.54
CA PRO A 115 -21.95 4.65 -2.67
C PRO A 115 -22.65 3.58 -3.55
N ARG A 116 -23.81 3.95 -4.10
CA ARG A 116 -24.59 3.09 -5.02
C ARG A 116 -24.63 3.72 -6.42
N GLY A 117 -24.24 2.95 -7.42
CA GLY A 117 -24.50 3.26 -8.84
C GLY A 117 -25.73 2.51 -9.39
N PRO A 118 -26.21 2.85 -10.60
CA PRO A 118 -27.32 2.15 -11.25
C PRO A 118 -26.98 0.68 -11.57
N ALA A 119 -28.02 -0.16 -11.69
CA ALA A 119 -27.89 -1.60 -11.84
C ALA A 119 -27.45 -2.04 -13.27
N GLY A 120 -26.63 -3.09 -13.37
CA GLY A 120 -26.30 -3.72 -14.66
C GLY A 120 -25.18 -4.77 -14.70
N ALA A 121 -24.14 -4.65 -13.86
CA ALA A 121 -22.91 -5.46 -13.98
C ALA A 121 -22.91 -6.82 -13.23
N ARG A 122 -22.18 -7.82 -13.76
CA ARG A 122 -21.92 -9.17 -13.18
C ARG A 122 -20.47 -9.62 -13.49
N VAL A 123 -19.69 -10.16 -12.52
CA VAL A 123 -18.26 -10.57 -12.65
C VAL A 123 -17.88 -11.65 -11.60
N LEU A 124 -16.86 -12.51 -11.87
CA LEU A 124 -16.09 -13.48 -11.01
C LEU A 124 -14.90 -14.06 -11.88
N VAL A 125 -13.74 -14.62 -11.47
CA VAL A 125 -12.92 -14.69 -10.21
C VAL A 125 -11.43 -15.10 -10.53
N GLU A 126 -10.59 -15.45 -9.54
CA GLU A 126 -9.08 -15.40 -9.51
C GLU A 126 -8.36 -16.80 -9.35
N TYR A 127 -7.03 -17.07 -9.19
CA TYR A 127 -5.75 -16.39 -8.78
C TYR A 127 -4.51 -16.88 -9.66
N CYS A 128 -3.16 -16.79 -9.44
CA CYS A 128 -2.12 -16.03 -8.66
C CYS A 128 -0.93 -15.58 -9.61
N GLU A 129 0.11 -14.79 -9.25
CA GLU A 129 0.73 -13.79 -10.19
C GLU A 129 1.77 -14.16 -11.32
N LEU A 130 2.72 -15.12 -11.21
CA LEU A 130 3.87 -15.25 -12.17
C LEU A 130 4.29 -16.66 -12.63
N PRO A 131 4.99 -16.81 -13.80
CA PRO A 131 5.46 -18.11 -14.30
C PRO A 131 6.98 -18.38 -14.22
N SER A 132 7.84 -17.43 -13.81
CA SER A 132 9.28 -17.47 -14.09
C SER A 132 10.22 -17.20 -12.90
N ASP A 133 10.05 -17.92 -11.77
CA ASP A 133 11.06 -18.00 -10.71
C ASP A 133 12.07 -19.13 -11.04
N PRO A 134 13.36 -18.81 -11.27
CA PRO A 134 14.35 -19.78 -11.73
C PRO A 134 14.87 -20.75 -10.65
N GLU A 135 14.54 -20.56 -9.36
CA GLU A 135 14.76 -21.60 -8.34
C GLU A 135 13.60 -22.61 -8.24
N LEU A 136 12.44 -22.35 -8.87
CA LEU A 136 11.22 -23.12 -8.60
C LEU A 136 10.82 -24.18 -9.62
N VAL A 137 11.16 -24.08 -10.92
CA VAL A 137 10.94 -25.19 -11.88
C VAL A 137 11.97 -25.23 -13.02
N PRO A 138 12.81 -26.27 -13.12
CA PRO A 138 13.48 -26.62 -14.36
C PRO A 138 12.54 -27.38 -15.32
N ASP A 139 12.65 -27.10 -16.62
CA ASP A 139 12.14 -27.94 -17.72
C ASP A 139 10.59 -28.06 -17.88
N ILE A 140 9.86 -26.94 -17.76
CA ILE A 140 8.46 -26.85 -18.25
C ILE A 140 8.43 -26.87 -19.79
N HIS A 141 8.52 -28.06 -20.37
CA HIS A 141 8.02 -28.35 -21.72
C HIS A 141 6.85 -29.34 -21.61
N PRO A 142 5.67 -29.10 -22.24
CA PRO A 142 4.47 -29.91 -22.01
C PRO A 142 4.65 -31.42 -22.23
N SER A 143 5.58 -31.83 -23.09
CA SER A 143 5.86 -33.24 -23.40
C SER A 143 6.74 -33.98 -22.37
N LYS A 144 7.23 -33.31 -21.30
CA LYS A 144 8.20 -33.87 -20.35
C LYS A 144 7.67 -34.19 -18.94
N MET A 145 6.47 -33.71 -18.56
CA MET A 145 5.97 -33.89 -17.19
C MET A 145 5.57 -35.33 -16.87
N LYS A 146 6.30 -35.99 -15.95
CA LYS A 146 5.89 -37.23 -15.26
C LYS A 146 6.49 -37.29 -13.85
N PHE A 147 5.66 -37.17 -12.82
CA PHE A 147 6.04 -37.34 -11.41
C PHE A 147 4.95 -38.13 -10.66
N LYS A 148 5.28 -38.69 -9.49
CA LYS A 148 4.39 -39.55 -8.69
C LYS A 148 4.01 -38.89 -7.37
N ILE A 149 2.80 -39.17 -6.89
CA ILE A 149 2.34 -38.82 -5.54
C ILE A 149 3.06 -39.72 -4.52
N GLY A 150 3.49 -39.13 -3.40
CA GLY A 150 4.26 -39.79 -2.34
C GLY A 150 5.42 -38.96 -1.78
N ASP A 151 5.76 -37.85 -2.44
CA ASP A 151 6.74 -36.87 -1.96
C ASP A 151 6.11 -35.94 -0.91
N PRO A 152 6.71 -35.75 0.30
CA PRO A 152 6.20 -34.83 1.30
C PRO A 152 6.26 -33.35 0.89
N ASP A 153 7.11 -32.96 -0.08
CA ASP A 153 7.15 -31.60 -0.62
C ASP A 153 6.05 -31.37 -1.68
N TYR A 154 4.82 -31.78 -1.35
CA TYR A 154 3.64 -31.70 -2.22
C TYR A 154 3.33 -30.25 -2.61
N ALA A 155 3.62 -29.90 -3.85
CA ALA A 155 3.91 -28.51 -4.21
C ALA A 155 2.67 -27.64 -4.47
N SER A 156 2.69 -26.40 -3.96
CA SER A 156 2.21 -25.18 -4.67
C SER A 156 2.60 -23.89 -3.94
N PHE A 157 2.93 -22.85 -4.73
CA PHE A 157 3.09 -21.43 -4.36
C PHE A 157 3.44 -21.13 -2.89
N TYR A 158 4.73 -21.29 -2.57
CA TYR A 158 5.34 -20.87 -1.31
C TYR A 158 6.17 -19.61 -1.54
N ASP A 159 5.76 -18.49 -0.95
CA ASP A 159 6.53 -17.26 -0.97
C ASP A 159 7.65 -17.33 0.08
N LYS A 160 8.89 -17.53 -0.38
CA LYS A 160 10.10 -17.59 0.46
C LYS A 160 10.38 -16.27 1.20
N SER A 161 9.86 -15.13 0.74
CA SER A 161 10.17 -13.80 1.31
C SER A 161 9.42 -13.53 2.61
N ILE A 162 8.16 -14.00 2.71
CA ILE A 162 7.29 -13.81 3.88
C ILE A 162 6.74 -15.13 4.49
N ASN A 163 7.16 -16.30 3.98
CA ASN A 163 6.80 -17.63 4.49
C ASN A 163 5.28 -17.95 4.42
N ILE A 164 4.57 -17.45 3.41
CA ILE A 164 3.12 -17.68 3.22
C ILE A 164 2.85 -18.66 2.07
N ARG A 165 1.82 -19.50 2.24
CA ARG A 165 1.28 -20.40 1.21
C ARG A 165 -0.08 -19.90 0.75
N GLN A 166 -0.19 -19.49 -0.52
CA GLN A 166 -1.41 -18.87 -1.08
C GLN A 166 -2.29 -19.93 -1.76
N GLN A 167 -3.12 -20.63 -0.97
CA GLN A 167 -3.81 -21.85 -1.37
C GLN A 167 -5.25 -21.88 -0.82
N ASN A 168 -6.23 -22.23 -1.66
CA ASN A 168 -7.58 -22.59 -1.23
C ASN A 168 -7.79 -24.10 -1.46
N GLY A 169 -8.49 -24.77 -0.55
CA GLY A 169 -8.81 -26.20 -0.64
C GLY A 169 -10.32 -26.45 -0.66
N TYR A 170 -10.76 -27.44 -1.45
CA TYR A 170 -12.15 -27.86 -1.54
C TYR A 170 -12.26 -29.39 -1.49
N ILE A 171 -13.00 -29.91 -0.51
CA ILE A 171 -13.32 -31.33 -0.39
C ILE A 171 -14.76 -31.52 -0.87
N LEU A 172 -14.93 -32.36 -1.90
CA LEU A 172 -16.21 -32.62 -2.55
C LEU A 172 -17.14 -33.45 -1.66
N LYS A 173 -18.45 -33.22 -1.77
CA LYS A 173 -19.50 -34.08 -1.17
C LYS A 173 -20.03 -35.14 -2.15
N GLY A 174 -19.81 -34.95 -3.45
CA GLY A 174 -20.28 -35.83 -4.51
C GLY A 174 -21.76 -35.64 -4.86
N GLY A 175 -22.26 -36.50 -5.75
CA GLY A 175 -23.66 -36.52 -6.18
C GLY A 175 -23.99 -35.67 -7.42
N GLY A 176 -23.06 -34.86 -7.92
CA GLY A 176 -23.24 -34.09 -9.16
C GLY A 176 -22.15 -33.04 -9.38
N PRO A 177 -22.36 -32.09 -10.30
CA PRO A 177 -21.52 -30.90 -10.42
C PRO A 177 -21.61 -30.04 -9.15
N GLU A 178 -20.46 -29.70 -8.59
CA GLU A 178 -20.33 -28.86 -7.40
C GLU A 178 -19.79 -27.46 -7.77
N THR A 179 -19.83 -26.51 -6.83
CA THR A 179 -19.33 -25.14 -7.06
C THR A 179 -18.75 -24.58 -5.77
N PHE A 180 -17.51 -24.10 -5.85
CA PHE A 180 -16.78 -23.48 -4.75
C PHE A 180 -16.49 -22.01 -5.05
N GLU A 181 -16.63 -21.18 -4.02
CA GLU A 181 -16.28 -19.77 -3.99
C GLU A 181 -15.71 -19.49 -2.60
N CYS A 182 -14.53 -18.87 -2.54
CA CYS A 182 -13.90 -18.46 -1.29
C CYS A 182 -14.53 -17.15 -0.81
N ARG A 183 -14.74 -17.02 0.51
CA ARG A 183 -15.56 -15.97 1.14
C ARG A 183 -14.78 -15.11 2.12
N PHE A 184 -13.66 -15.61 2.65
CA PHE A 184 -12.86 -14.93 3.67
C PHE A 184 -11.39 -14.67 3.24
N SER A 185 -11.03 -14.91 1.97
CA SER A 185 -9.70 -14.66 1.44
C SER A 185 -9.72 -14.23 -0.04
N TYR A 186 -8.71 -13.47 -0.48
CA TYR A 186 -8.49 -12.98 -1.85
C TYR A 186 -6.99 -13.06 -2.20
N LYS A 187 -6.52 -12.86 -3.45
CA LYS A 187 -5.07 -12.85 -3.82
C LYS A 187 -4.79 -12.00 -5.08
N GLY A 188 -3.56 -11.53 -5.27
CA GLY A 188 -3.09 -10.84 -6.50
C GLY A 188 -2.57 -11.82 -7.57
N PHE A 189 -2.84 -11.57 -8.87
CA PHE A 189 -2.97 -12.71 -9.79
C PHE A 189 -2.84 -12.56 -11.32
N GLN A 190 -2.45 -13.67 -11.99
CA GLN A 190 -2.59 -13.90 -13.43
C GLN A 190 -2.77 -15.39 -13.87
N TYR A 191 -2.23 -16.38 -13.13
CA TYR A 191 -2.14 -17.81 -13.47
C TYR A 191 -2.52 -18.73 -12.29
N ILE A 192 -3.49 -19.65 -12.46
CA ILE A 192 -3.76 -20.72 -11.47
C ILE A 192 -2.92 -21.97 -11.73
N ARG A 193 -2.64 -22.74 -10.66
CA ARG A 193 -2.46 -24.20 -10.75
C ARG A 193 -3.59 -24.89 -10.00
N VAL A 194 -4.16 -25.92 -10.63
CA VAL A 194 -5.13 -26.83 -10.02
C VAL A 194 -4.48 -28.20 -9.88
N THR A 195 -4.63 -28.80 -8.70
CA THR A 195 -4.22 -30.19 -8.40
C THR A 195 -5.46 -30.92 -7.87
N ALA A 196 -5.61 -32.20 -8.21
CA ALA A 196 -6.75 -33.02 -7.83
C ALA A 196 -6.34 -34.49 -7.71
N ASP A 197 -7.12 -35.29 -6.97
CA ASP A 197 -6.88 -36.72 -6.79
C ASP A 197 -7.10 -37.55 -8.07
N GLU A 198 -6.50 -38.75 -8.11
CA GLU A 198 -6.60 -39.65 -9.26
C GLU A 198 -8.05 -40.03 -9.59
N GLY A 199 -8.42 -39.86 -10.87
CA GLY A 199 -9.78 -40.10 -11.37
C GLY A 199 -10.60 -38.83 -11.62
N LEU A 200 -10.22 -37.68 -11.06
CA LEU A 200 -10.81 -36.39 -11.41
C LEU A 200 -10.21 -35.86 -12.74
N PRO A 201 -11.03 -35.36 -13.68
CA PRO A 201 -10.54 -34.92 -14.99
C PRO A 201 -9.77 -33.58 -14.90
N SER A 202 -8.44 -33.68 -14.87
CA SER A 202 -7.49 -32.55 -14.90
C SER A 202 -7.47 -31.85 -16.28
N SER A 203 -8.56 -31.15 -16.60
CA SER A 203 -8.86 -30.58 -17.93
C SER A 203 -8.04 -29.33 -18.34
N GLY A 204 -6.71 -29.44 -18.24
CA GLY A 204 -5.74 -28.56 -18.90
C GLY A 204 -5.52 -27.20 -18.22
N SER A 205 -4.25 -26.86 -17.98
CA SER A 205 -3.80 -25.53 -17.57
C SER A 205 -4.02 -24.50 -18.68
N LYS A 206 -5.25 -23.98 -18.77
CA LYS A 206 -5.57 -22.83 -19.62
C LYS A 206 -5.00 -21.55 -19.01
N ALA A 207 -4.16 -20.84 -19.77
CA ALA A 207 -3.76 -19.49 -19.40
C ALA A 207 -4.97 -18.55 -19.55
N PHE A 208 -5.41 -17.96 -18.44
CA PHE A 208 -6.42 -16.91 -18.44
C PHE A 208 -5.72 -15.54 -18.47
N ARG A 209 -6.40 -14.53 -19.01
CA ARG A 209 -5.90 -13.15 -19.09
C ARG A 209 -6.91 -12.22 -18.44
N CYS A 210 -6.64 -11.81 -17.21
CA CYS A 210 -7.39 -10.74 -16.57
C CYS A 210 -6.89 -9.36 -17.05
N ILE A 211 -7.71 -8.33 -16.88
CA ILE A 211 -7.36 -6.92 -17.08
C ILE A 211 -7.09 -6.33 -15.69
N PRO A 212 -6.06 -5.48 -15.50
CA PRO A 212 -5.79 -4.89 -14.20
C PRO A 212 -6.96 -4.01 -13.73
N THR A 213 -7.56 -4.36 -12.60
CA THR A 213 -8.17 -3.34 -11.74
C THR A 213 -7.08 -2.73 -10.86
N TRP A 214 -7.20 -1.42 -10.62
CA TRP A 214 -6.55 -0.76 -9.50
C TRP A 214 -6.93 -1.42 -8.16
N PRO A 215 -6.27 -1.08 -7.03
CA PRO A 215 -6.76 -1.38 -5.68
C PRO A 215 -8.03 -0.57 -5.31
N THR A 216 -8.98 -0.43 -6.25
CA THR A 216 -10.39 -0.19 -5.93
C THR A 216 -10.90 -1.34 -5.06
N PRO A 217 -11.78 -1.09 -4.07
CA PRO A 217 -12.31 -2.16 -3.23
C PRO A 217 -13.14 -3.15 -4.07
N ASP A 218 -12.58 -4.35 -4.30
CA ASP A 218 -13.33 -5.46 -4.86
C ASP A 218 -14.59 -5.72 -4.02
N ARG A 219 -15.70 -6.03 -4.70
CA ARG A 219 -17.01 -6.25 -4.07
C ARG A 219 -17.07 -7.45 -3.11
N SER A 220 -16.14 -8.42 -3.18
CA SER A 220 -16.02 -9.45 -2.14
C SER A 220 -15.23 -8.93 -0.92
N SER A 221 -14.14 -8.19 -1.14
CA SER A 221 -13.28 -7.61 -0.10
C SER A 221 -14.00 -6.61 0.83
N VAL A 222 -15.13 -6.03 0.37
CA VAL A 222 -16.00 -5.06 1.08
C VAL A 222 -16.49 -5.54 2.46
N ARG A 223 -16.41 -6.83 2.79
CA ARG A 223 -16.67 -7.35 4.15
C ARG A 223 -15.60 -6.94 5.19
N THR A 224 -14.44 -6.47 4.75
CA THR A 224 -13.38 -5.93 5.60
C THR A 224 -13.34 -4.40 5.48
N ARG A 225 -12.85 -3.70 6.51
CA ARG A 225 -12.67 -2.24 6.47
C ARG A 225 -11.67 -1.90 5.34
N PRO A 226 -12.07 -1.31 4.20
CA PRO A 226 -11.21 -1.21 3.03
C PRO A 226 -10.06 -0.24 3.25
N ILE A 227 -8.86 -0.57 2.75
CA ILE A 227 -7.62 0.22 2.90
C ILE A 227 -6.84 0.26 1.58
N PRO A 228 -6.05 1.31 1.30
CA PRO A 228 -5.14 1.36 0.16
C PRO A 228 -3.96 0.41 0.41
N THR A 229 -4.03 -0.81 -0.11
CA THR A 229 -2.99 -1.83 0.07
C THR A 229 -1.77 -1.61 -0.83
N ASP A 230 -0.58 -1.85 -0.29
CA ASP A 230 0.68 -1.93 -1.03
C ASP A 230 0.66 -3.01 -2.13
N CYS A 231 0.13 -4.20 -1.85
CA CYS A 231 -0.01 -5.26 -2.85
C CYS A 231 -1.16 -6.22 -2.50
N PRO A 232 -1.86 -6.77 -3.50
CA PRO A 232 -2.97 -7.69 -3.28
C PRO A 232 -2.53 -9.15 -3.06
N HIS A 233 -1.25 -9.51 -3.25
CA HIS A 233 -0.75 -10.86 -2.98
C HIS A 233 -0.10 -11.00 -1.58
N ARG A 234 1.09 -10.41 -1.32
CA ARG A 234 1.93 -10.77 -0.16
C ARG A 234 1.52 -10.13 1.18
N GLU A 235 1.66 -8.81 1.29
CA GLU A 235 1.62 -8.08 2.57
C GLU A 235 0.21 -7.61 2.92
N LYS A 236 -0.45 -6.96 1.95
CA LYS A 236 -1.82 -6.43 2.06
C LYS A 236 -1.97 -5.38 3.17
N GLN A 237 -0.95 -4.54 3.32
CA GLN A 237 -0.88 -3.52 4.37
C GLN A 237 -1.19 -2.14 3.82
N GLY A 238 -1.80 -1.30 4.64
CA GLY A 238 -2.11 0.09 4.29
C GLY A 238 -0.88 0.99 4.39
N TRP A 239 0.18 0.71 3.62
CA TRP A 239 1.41 1.49 3.63
C TRP A 239 1.14 2.94 3.19
N THR A 240 1.63 3.87 4.01
CA THR A 240 1.18 5.27 3.99
C THR A 240 1.83 6.10 2.88
N ALA A 241 3.10 5.84 2.54
CA ALA A 241 3.77 6.49 1.42
C ALA A 241 3.08 6.19 0.09
N ASP A 242 2.88 4.89 -0.16
CA ASP A 242 2.24 4.32 -1.34
C ASP A 242 0.88 4.94 -1.63
N THR A 243 0.16 5.30 -0.56
CA THR A 243 -1.11 6.01 -0.63
C THR A 243 -0.93 7.44 -1.14
N TYR A 244 -0.13 8.30 -0.49
CA TYR A 244 -0.03 9.71 -0.90
C TYR A 244 0.80 9.93 -2.18
N MET A 245 1.59 8.95 -2.58
CA MET A 245 2.30 8.97 -3.87
C MET A 245 1.36 8.67 -5.05
N THR A 246 0.13 8.21 -4.78
CA THR A 246 -0.82 7.73 -5.81
C THR A 246 -2.23 8.27 -5.66
N ASP A 247 -2.57 8.92 -4.54
CA ASP A 247 -3.90 9.41 -4.21
C ASP A 247 -4.51 10.32 -5.28
N GLN A 248 -3.79 11.34 -5.75
CA GLN A 248 -4.21 12.20 -6.86
C GLN A 248 -4.54 11.39 -8.12
N THR A 249 -3.78 10.32 -8.38
CA THR A 249 -4.01 9.45 -9.54
C THR A 249 -5.21 8.52 -9.34
N ALA A 250 -5.41 7.99 -8.14
CA ALA A 250 -6.62 7.25 -7.80
C ALA A 250 -7.86 8.17 -7.91
N ILE A 251 -7.74 9.42 -7.47
CA ILE A 251 -8.78 10.46 -7.54
C ILE A 251 -9.15 10.84 -8.98
N TYR A 252 -8.19 10.94 -9.91
CA TYR A 252 -8.52 11.16 -11.34
C TYR A 252 -9.29 9.99 -11.97
N ASN A 253 -9.12 8.76 -11.46
CA ASN A 253 -9.72 7.56 -12.04
C ASN A 253 -11.01 7.08 -11.30
N PHE A 254 -11.20 7.42 -10.03
CA PHE A 254 -12.29 6.91 -9.18
C PHE A 254 -12.76 7.95 -8.14
N ASP A 255 -14.03 7.85 -7.71
CA ASP A 255 -14.49 8.55 -6.50
C ASP A 255 -13.85 7.89 -5.26
N MET A 256 -12.81 8.56 -4.75
CA MET A 256 -12.05 8.14 -3.58
C MET A 256 -12.43 8.92 -2.32
N ALA A 257 -13.40 9.86 -2.39
CA ALA A 257 -13.66 10.82 -1.31
C ALA A 257 -14.01 10.13 0.02
N ALA A 258 -14.98 9.22 0.00
CA ALA A 258 -15.38 8.45 1.18
C ALA A 258 -14.30 7.45 1.65
N PHE A 259 -13.52 6.90 0.71
CA PHE A 259 -12.48 5.90 0.98
C PHE A 259 -11.30 6.54 1.73
N TYR A 260 -10.75 7.63 1.20
CA TYR A 260 -9.62 8.33 1.83
C TYR A 260 -10.03 9.12 3.07
N ALA A 261 -11.24 9.68 3.15
CA ALA A 261 -11.72 10.33 4.39
C ALA A 261 -11.83 9.32 5.55
N LYS A 262 -12.23 8.07 5.27
CA LYS A 262 -12.20 6.96 6.23
C LYS A 262 -10.76 6.58 6.60
N TRP A 263 -9.89 6.38 5.61
CA TRP A 263 -8.52 5.91 5.87
C TRP A 263 -7.64 6.96 6.58
N ALA A 264 -7.83 8.25 6.31
CA ALA A 264 -7.20 9.33 7.09
C ALA A 264 -7.58 9.27 8.59
N THR A 265 -8.80 8.82 8.92
CA THR A 265 -9.21 8.56 10.31
C THR A 265 -8.55 7.28 10.87
N ASP A 266 -8.36 6.21 10.10
CA ASP A 266 -7.57 5.06 10.55
C ASP A 266 -6.11 5.44 10.81
N LEU A 267 -5.48 6.23 9.92
CA LEU A 267 -4.11 6.71 10.06
C LEU A 267 -3.96 7.61 11.29
N ALA A 268 -4.86 8.58 11.50
CA ALA A 268 -4.88 9.40 12.70
C ALA A 268 -5.01 8.56 13.99
N GLY A 269 -5.70 7.42 13.92
CA GLY A 269 -5.80 6.44 15.01
C GLY A 269 -4.49 5.72 15.36
N THR A 270 -3.44 5.81 14.52
CA THR A 270 -2.12 5.23 14.78
C THR A 270 -1.16 6.15 15.58
N ALA A 271 -1.64 7.33 16.01
CA ALA A 271 -0.81 8.34 16.66
C ALA A 271 -0.39 7.96 18.09
N ASP A 272 0.90 8.15 18.41
CA ASP A 272 1.41 8.03 19.78
C ASP A 272 1.12 9.31 20.61
N ARG A 273 1.51 9.27 21.89
CA ARG A 273 1.41 10.40 22.82
C ARG A 273 2.23 11.63 22.39
N ASN A 274 3.29 11.44 21.60
CA ASN A 274 4.17 12.50 21.11
C ASN A 274 3.67 13.10 19.77
N GLY A 275 2.77 12.42 19.06
CA GLY A 275 2.23 12.81 17.77
C GLY A 275 2.74 11.99 16.58
N GLY A 276 3.70 11.09 16.79
CA GLY A 276 4.25 10.25 15.73
C GLY A 276 3.28 9.13 15.33
N LEU A 277 3.30 8.77 14.06
CA LEU A 277 2.34 7.86 13.41
C LEU A 277 3.04 6.56 12.97
N CYS A 278 2.26 5.54 12.63
CA CYS A 278 2.78 4.30 12.01
C CYS A 278 3.04 4.50 10.51
N THR A 279 3.94 3.70 9.93
CA THR A 279 4.17 3.67 8.47
C THR A 279 3.06 2.94 7.70
N VAL A 280 2.24 2.15 8.40
CA VAL A 280 1.05 1.47 7.88
C VAL A 280 -0.19 1.85 8.69
N ALA A 281 -1.35 1.92 8.04
CA ALA A 281 -2.63 2.24 8.69
C ALA A 281 -3.78 1.36 8.16
N PRO A 282 -4.58 0.71 9.04
CA PRO A 282 -4.48 0.70 10.50
C PRO A 282 -3.25 -0.08 11.01
N SER A 283 -2.87 0.17 12.26
CA SER A 283 -1.75 -0.47 12.96
C SER A 283 -1.97 -0.40 14.47
N THR A 284 -1.31 -1.28 15.24
CA THR A 284 -1.25 -1.20 16.71
C THR A 284 0.14 -0.84 17.24
N GLY A 285 1.05 -0.42 16.35
CA GLY A 285 2.39 0.08 16.71
C GLY A 285 3.51 -0.21 15.70
N TYR A 286 3.22 -0.91 14.59
CA TYR A 286 4.21 -1.25 13.57
C TYR A 286 4.89 -0.01 12.99
N ASP A 287 6.23 0.06 13.12
CA ASP A 287 7.07 1.19 12.70
C ASP A 287 6.54 2.57 13.17
N GLN A 288 5.93 2.61 14.36
CA GLN A 288 5.42 3.84 14.96
C GLN A 288 6.54 4.82 15.30
N SER A 289 6.34 6.11 14.94
CA SER A 289 7.20 7.23 15.32
C SER A 289 8.65 7.15 14.82
N ILE A 290 8.98 6.24 13.89
CA ILE A 290 10.31 6.19 13.25
C ILE A 290 10.39 7.00 11.95
N SER A 291 9.25 7.26 11.29
CA SER A 291 9.21 7.90 9.97
C SER A 291 8.53 9.27 9.94
N THR A 292 9.05 10.13 9.06
CA THR A 292 8.45 11.41 8.67
C THR A 292 8.01 11.40 7.20
N VAL A 293 8.56 10.50 6.37
CA VAL A 293 8.24 10.43 4.93
C VAL A 293 6.95 9.65 4.71
N TRP A 294 6.81 8.45 5.30
CA TRP A 294 5.66 7.55 5.11
C TRP A 294 4.35 8.15 5.64
N PRO A 295 4.22 8.42 6.96
CA PRO A 295 3.00 8.97 7.54
C PRO A 295 2.63 10.40 7.11
N ALA A 296 3.42 11.07 6.25
CA ALA A 296 3.07 12.37 5.68
C ALA A 296 1.75 12.36 4.89
N ALA A 297 1.25 11.17 4.53
CA ALA A 297 -0.12 10.95 4.07
C ALA A 297 -1.20 11.59 4.95
N ILE A 298 -0.97 11.78 6.27
CA ILE A 298 -1.92 12.48 7.15
C ILE A 298 -2.12 13.94 6.77
N VAL A 299 -1.16 14.54 6.06
CA VAL A 299 -1.21 15.92 5.55
C VAL A 299 -1.67 15.93 4.09
N PHE A 300 -1.04 15.12 3.24
CA PHE A 300 -1.25 15.15 1.80
C PHE A 300 -2.62 14.59 1.38
N VAL A 301 -3.05 13.44 1.90
CA VAL A 301 -4.32 12.81 1.49
C VAL A 301 -5.53 13.69 1.86
N PRO A 302 -5.66 14.28 3.07
CA PRO A 302 -6.71 15.25 3.35
C PRO A 302 -6.63 16.53 2.51
N TRP A 303 -5.41 16.97 2.16
CA TRP A 303 -5.21 18.16 1.33
C TRP A 303 -5.68 17.96 -0.11
N ASP A 304 -5.38 16.80 -0.71
CA ASP A 304 -5.84 16.49 -2.05
C ASP A 304 -7.34 16.15 -2.07
N LEU A 305 -7.90 15.59 -0.99
CA LEU A 305 -9.37 15.56 -0.84
C LEU A 305 -10.01 16.96 -0.82
N LEU A 306 -9.35 17.95 -0.21
CA LEU A 306 -9.79 19.34 -0.30
C LEU A 306 -9.61 19.91 -1.72
N CYS A 307 -8.46 19.73 -2.36
CA CYS A 307 -8.18 20.32 -3.68
C CYS A 307 -9.02 19.71 -4.82
N TYR A 308 -9.39 18.43 -4.74
CA TYR A 308 -10.11 17.72 -5.80
C TYR A 308 -11.62 17.59 -5.55
N TYR A 309 -12.08 17.52 -4.29
CA TYR A 309 -13.52 17.40 -3.95
C TYR A 309 -14.08 18.56 -3.13
N GLY A 310 -13.25 19.51 -2.69
CA GLY A 310 -13.67 20.58 -1.79
C GLY A 310 -13.92 20.14 -0.34
N ASP A 311 -13.53 18.93 0.07
CA ASP A 311 -13.90 18.38 1.38
C ASP A 311 -13.04 18.94 2.55
N ARG A 312 -13.36 20.19 2.91
CA ARG A 312 -12.82 20.91 4.07
C ARG A 312 -12.94 20.14 5.39
N ARG A 313 -13.89 19.20 5.54
CA ARG A 313 -14.15 18.48 6.80
C ARG A 313 -12.98 17.58 7.20
N VAL A 314 -12.24 17.03 6.23
CA VAL A 314 -11.13 16.10 6.49
C VAL A 314 -9.91 16.84 7.01
N VAL A 315 -9.58 18.00 6.41
CA VAL A 315 -8.49 18.86 6.94
C VAL A 315 -8.85 19.45 8.31
N GLU A 316 -10.08 19.93 8.52
CA GLU A 316 -10.51 20.47 9.82
C GLU A 316 -10.46 19.43 10.94
N ARG A 317 -10.90 18.19 10.66
CA ARG A 317 -10.88 17.09 11.64
C ARG A 317 -9.47 16.70 12.07
N HIS A 318 -8.51 16.71 11.14
CA HIS A 318 -7.19 16.12 11.36
C HIS A 318 -6.05 17.13 11.52
N TYR A 319 -6.30 18.43 11.38
CA TYR A 319 -5.27 19.48 11.48
C TYR A 319 -4.40 19.41 12.76
N GLU A 320 -4.98 19.20 13.93
CA GLU A 320 -4.18 19.07 15.17
C GLU A 320 -3.36 17.77 15.21
N THR A 321 -3.80 16.71 14.52
CA THR A 321 -3.00 15.49 14.30
C THR A 321 -1.85 15.75 13.34
N MET A 322 -2.09 16.47 12.22
CA MET A 322 -1.06 16.87 11.27
C MET A 322 0.02 17.72 11.94
N LYS A 323 -0.38 18.69 12.78
CA LYS A 323 0.52 19.57 13.53
C LYS A 323 1.38 18.79 14.52
N ARG A 324 0.77 17.96 15.38
CA ARG A 324 1.49 17.08 16.30
C ARG A 324 2.41 16.09 15.58
N PHE A 325 2.02 15.61 14.40
CA PHE A 325 2.86 14.76 13.58
C PHE A 325 4.13 15.48 13.09
N ALA A 326 4.01 16.71 12.58
CA ALA A 326 5.16 17.53 12.21
C ALA A 326 6.03 17.87 13.43
N GLU A 327 5.44 18.24 14.57
CA GLU A 327 6.17 18.49 15.82
C GLU A 327 6.94 17.24 16.28
N SER A 328 6.38 16.04 16.10
CA SER A 328 7.01 14.77 16.48
C SER A 328 8.31 14.46 15.73
N SER A 329 8.54 15.01 14.53
CA SER A 329 9.76 14.70 13.78
C SER A 329 11.01 15.33 14.38
N LEU A 330 10.88 16.38 15.19
CA LEU A 330 12.00 16.95 15.95
C LEU A 330 12.58 15.96 16.97
N LEU A 331 11.80 14.95 17.41
CA LEU A 331 12.30 13.84 18.25
C LEU A 331 13.24 12.89 17.49
N ARG A 332 13.27 12.98 16.16
CA ARG A 332 14.18 12.25 15.25
C ARG A 332 15.30 13.14 14.69
N GLN A 333 15.49 14.34 15.23
CA GLN A 333 16.55 15.25 14.78
C GLN A 333 17.95 14.61 14.94
N ALA A 334 18.86 14.89 14.01
CA ALA A 334 20.23 14.41 14.07
C ALA A 334 21.07 15.16 15.12
N ASP A 335 21.95 14.42 15.82
CA ASP A 335 22.77 14.98 16.91
C ASP A 335 23.66 16.12 16.40
N GLY A 336 23.57 17.28 17.05
CA GLY A 336 24.31 18.49 16.65
C GLY A 336 23.83 19.16 15.36
N LYS A 337 22.76 18.69 14.72
CA LYS A 337 22.25 19.21 13.44
C LYS A 337 20.77 19.65 13.55
N PRO A 338 20.50 20.91 13.96
CA PRO A 338 19.14 21.45 14.03
C PRO A 338 18.37 21.30 12.71
N GLU A 339 17.07 20.99 12.83
CA GLU A 339 16.11 20.79 11.72
C GLU A 339 16.44 19.62 10.74
N ILE A 340 17.58 18.93 10.86
CA ILE A 340 17.94 17.77 10.04
C ILE A 340 17.34 16.50 10.64
N ILE A 341 16.49 15.79 9.90
CA ILE A 341 15.63 14.73 10.45
C ILE A 341 16.08 13.33 10.00
N ARG A 342 16.33 12.44 10.97
CA ARG A 342 16.60 11.01 10.74
C ARG A 342 15.33 10.24 10.42
N GLU A 343 15.49 9.17 9.68
CA GLU A 343 14.42 8.27 9.21
C GLU A 343 15.06 6.92 8.84
N VAL A 344 14.27 5.94 8.40
CA VAL A 344 14.74 4.62 7.97
C VAL A 344 14.60 4.35 6.47
N LEU A 345 13.54 4.78 5.78
CA LEU A 345 13.17 4.19 4.47
C LEU A 345 13.67 4.97 3.22
N GLY A 346 13.59 6.31 3.20
CA GLY A 346 14.23 7.14 2.16
C GLY A 346 13.65 6.99 0.73
N ASP A 347 14.50 7.05 -0.31
CA ASP A 347 14.08 6.82 -1.72
C ASP A 347 13.90 5.33 -2.02
N TRP A 348 12.79 4.76 -1.54
CA TRP A 348 12.50 3.34 -1.66
C TRP A 348 12.58 2.87 -3.12
N VAL A 349 13.17 1.68 -3.34
CA VAL A 349 13.41 1.02 -4.65
C VAL A 349 14.11 1.86 -5.73
N SER A 350 14.92 2.87 -5.36
CA SER A 350 15.82 3.53 -6.32
C SER A 350 16.74 2.51 -7.01
N PRO A 351 16.79 2.49 -8.36
CA PRO A 351 17.54 1.48 -9.13
C PRO A 351 19.07 1.59 -8.96
N HIS A 352 19.55 2.64 -8.28
CA HIS A 352 20.97 2.97 -8.16
C HIS A 352 21.45 3.15 -6.71
N MET A 353 20.73 2.62 -5.71
CA MET A 353 20.95 2.72 -4.24
C MET A 353 20.16 3.86 -3.57
N THR A 354 19.52 3.53 -2.44
CA THR A 354 18.75 4.43 -1.57
C THR A 354 19.55 5.63 -1.09
N LEU A 355 18.97 6.82 -1.26
CA LEU A 355 19.39 8.04 -0.56
C LEU A 355 18.69 8.13 0.80
N ALA A 356 19.46 8.48 1.83
CA ALA A 356 18.98 8.66 3.18
C ALA A 356 18.68 10.13 3.50
N ASP A 357 19.61 10.87 4.11
CA ASP A 357 19.22 12.00 4.99
C ASP A 357 18.72 13.27 4.28
N SER A 358 19.10 13.48 3.02
CA SER A 358 18.62 14.64 2.25
C SER A 358 17.13 14.53 1.87
N LEU A 359 16.64 13.35 1.48
CA LEU A 359 15.23 13.22 1.08
C LEU A 359 14.27 13.19 2.28
N ARG A 360 14.78 12.75 3.43
CA ARG A 360 14.07 12.70 4.71
C ARG A 360 13.80 14.12 5.24
N THR A 361 14.82 14.96 5.24
CA THR A 361 14.70 16.36 5.70
C THR A 361 13.90 17.22 4.71
N ALA A 362 14.05 17.02 3.40
CA ALA A 362 13.21 17.69 2.40
C ALA A 362 11.72 17.35 2.57
N SER A 363 11.39 16.09 2.92
CA SER A 363 10.00 15.69 3.17
C SER A 363 9.41 16.33 4.44
N HIS A 364 10.22 16.55 5.48
CA HIS A 364 9.80 17.35 6.64
C HIS A 364 9.48 18.80 6.24
N TYR A 365 10.32 19.44 5.42
CA TYR A 365 10.04 20.76 4.85
C TYR A 365 8.69 20.79 4.10
N ARG A 366 8.41 19.81 3.21
CA ARG A 366 7.15 19.74 2.46
C ARG A 366 5.93 19.62 3.39
N VAL A 367 6.00 18.77 4.41
CA VAL A 367 4.97 18.64 5.45
C VAL A 367 4.68 19.98 6.13
N VAL A 368 5.71 20.72 6.53
CA VAL A 368 5.57 22.03 7.20
C VAL A 368 5.04 23.12 6.25
N LYS A 369 5.45 23.13 4.98
CA LYS A 369 4.88 24.04 3.95
C LYS A 369 3.40 23.77 3.67
N TYR A 370 2.99 22.50 3.59
CA TYR A 370 1.58 22.16 3.40
C TYR A 370 0.75 22.50 4.65
N LEU A 371 1.28 22.29 5.86
CA LEU A 371 0.67 22.79 7.10
C LEU A 371 0.46 24.31 7.08
N ALA A 372 1.41 25.09 6.58
CA ALA A 372 1.25 26.54 6.42
C ALA A 372 0.10 26.89 5.43
N GLY A 373 0.00 26.16 4.31
CA GLY A 373 -1.11 26.31 3.36
C GLY A 373 -2.48 25.96 3.95
N ILE A 374 -2.57 24.84 4.67
CA ILE A 374 -3.80 24.41 5.37
C ILE A 374 -4.17 25.45 6.45
N ALA A 375 -3.20 25.96 7.22
CA ALA A 375 -3.43 26.98 8.23
C ALA A 375 -4.02 28.26 7.62
N ARG A 376 -3.53 28.73 6.45
CA ARG A 376 -4.15 29.87 5.74
C ARG A 376 -5.57 29.56 5.28
N TYR A 377 -5.81 28.37 4.71
CA TYR A 377 -7.16 27.96 4.28
C TYR A 377 -8.17 27.81 5.43
N LEU A 378 -7.71 27.44 6.61
CA LEU A 378 -8.51 27.34 7.84
C LEU A 378 -8.63 28.66 8.63
N ASP A 379 -8.22 29.78 8.03
CA ASP A 379 -8.22 31.13 8.64
C ASP A 379 -7.43 31.21 9.96
N ARG A 380 -6.23 30.61 9.96
CA ARG A 380 -5.28 30.59 11.09
C ARG A 380 -3.95 31.29 10.74
N PRO A 381 -3.95 32.60 10.43
CA PRO A 381 -2.76 33.28 9.88
C PRO A 381 -1.53 33.22 10.80
N GLN A 382 -1.70 33.27 12.13
CA GLN A 382 -0.57 33.20 13.08
C GLN A 382 0.02 31.78 13.21
N GLU A 383 -0.74 30.72 12.89
CA GLU A 383 -0.15 29.38 12.75
C GLU A 383 0.56 29.24 11.39
N ALA A 384 -0.02 29.79 10.32
CA ALA A 384 0.62 29.80 9.01
C ALA A 384 2.00 30.50 9.02
N GLU A 385 2.09 31.70 9.62
CA GLU A 385 3.33 32.46 9.76
C GLU A 385 4.40 31.65 10.51
N ARG A 386 4.03 30.95 11.59
CA ARG A 386 4.94 30.08 12.35
C ARG A 386 5.42 28.89 11.53
N MET A 387 4.56 28.30 10.71
CA MET A 387 4.90 27.17 9.85
C MET A 387 5.79 27.61 8.67
N ASP A 388 5.51 28.74 8.02
CA ASP A 388 6.39 29.30 6.98
C ASP A 388 7.76 29.69 7.56
N ALA A 389 7.82 30.29 8.75
CA ALA A 389 9.06 30.58 9.46
C ALA A 389 9.83 29.32 9.90
N TRP A 390 9.14 28.20 10.15
CA TRP A 390 9.79 26.91 10.41
C TRP A 390 10.33 26.28 9.13
N ALA A 391 9.54 26.24 8.07
CA ALA A 391 9.99 25.79 6.75
C ALA A 391 11.25 26.55 6.30
N ALA A 392 11.34 27.87 6.54
CA ALA A 392 12.54 28.65 6.26
C ALA A 392 13.79 28.13 6.98
N ARG A 393 13.71 27.81 8.29
CA ARG A 393 14.84 27.23 9.05
C ARG A 393 15.23 25.83 8.60
N ILE A 394 14.25 25.01 8.21
CA ILE A 394 14.51 23.68 7.64
C ILE A 394 15.25 23.85 6.31
N ALA A 395 14.81 24.74 5.41
CA ALA A 395 15.49 24.99 4.13
C ALA A 395 16.90 25.57 4.28
N GLU A 396 17.11 26.51 5.21
CA GLU A 396 18.45 27.03 5.51
C GLU A 396 19.39 25.91 5.99
N SER A 397 18.90 25.09 6.93
CA SER A 397 19.67 23.96 7.48
C SER A 397 19.93 22.87 6.44
N PHE A 398 18.95 22.63 5.57
CA PHE A 398 19.04 21.70 4.45
C PHE A 398 20.12 22.11 3.46
N ASN A 399 20.11 23.37 3.03
CA ASN A 399 21.07 23.90 2.07
C ASN A 399 22.48 23.95 2.68
N ARG A 400 22.61 24.28 3.98
CA ARG A 400 23.88 24.25 4.71
C ARG A 400 24.49 22.84 4.82
N GLU A 401 23.66 21.80 4.85
CA GLU A 401 24.10 20.41 5.01
C GLU A 401 24.31 19.67 3.68
N PHE A 402 23.45 19.88 2.68
CA PHE A 402 23.38 19.03 1.48
C PHE A 402 23.63 19.73 0.14
N PHE A 403 23.73 21.07 0.08
CA PHE A 403 23.99 21.79 -1.17
C PHE A 403 25.48 22.06 -1.35
N ASP A 404 26.03 21.70 -2.52
CA ASP A 404 27.35 22.14 -2.95
C ASP A 404 27.22 23.38 -3.85
N PRO A 405 27.61 24.59 -3.37
CA PRO A 405 27.52 25.82 -4.14
C PRO A 405 28.58 25.94 -5.23
N ALA A 406 29.59 25.05 -5.29
CA ALA A 406 30.61 25.04 -6.34
C ALA A 406 30.16 24.20 -7.55
N THR A 407 29.65 22.98 -7.34
CA THR A 407 29.08 22.17 -8.45
C THR A 407 27.64 22.52 -8.81
N LYS A 408 26.92 23.22 -7.93
CA LYS A 408 25.47 23.46 -8.02
C LYS A 408 24.69 22.14 -8.02
N THR A 409 25.01 21.27 -7.05
CA THR A 409 24.35 19.97 -6.90
C THR A 409 24.03 19.67 -5.43
N TYR A 410 23.05 18.79 -5.23
CA TYR A 410 22.71 18.22 -3.93
C TYR A 410 23.22 16.80 -3.79
N HIS A 411 23.66 16.46 -2.59
CA HIS A 411 24.17 15.13 -2.23
C HIS A 411 23.35 14.49 -1.08
N GLY A 412 23.69 13.25 -0.75
CA GLY A 412 23.21 12.57 0.47
C GLY A 412 24.28 12.55 1.55
N ASP A 413 23.99 11.84 2.65
CA ASP A 413 24.88 11.56 3.79
C ASP A 413 26.26 10.95 3.44
N LYS A 414 26.44 10.48 2.19
CA LYS A 414 27.70 9.95 1.67
C LYS A 414 28.01 10.56 0.30
N PRO A 415 29.27 10.96 0.05
CA PRO A 415 29.74 11.35 -1.28
C PRO A 415 29.41 10.25 -2.29
N THR A 416 28.56 10.58 -3.26
CA THR A 416 28.06 9.66 -4.28
C THR A 416 28.11 10.35 -5.65
N PRO A 417 28.26 9.59 -6.76
CA PRO A 417 28.04 10.14 -8.10
C PRO A 417 26.63 10.74 -8.20
N TYR A 418 26.48 11.77 -9.04
CA TYR A 418 25.27 12.59 -9.18
C TYR A 418 23.97 11.77 -9.11
N ARG A 419 23.03 12.22 -8.25
CA ARG A 419 21.75 11.55 -8.01
C ARG A 419 20.58 12.44 -8.37
N GLN A 420 19.75 11.97 -9.30
CA GLN A 420 18.53 12.65 -9.75
C GLN A 420 17.60 12.96 -8.56
N ALA A 421 17.27 11.97 -7.72
CA ALA A 421 16.39 12.17 -6.55
C ALA A 421 16.88 13.28 -5.61
N ALA A 422 18.18 13.28 -5.25
CA ALA A 422 18.75 14.30 -4.36
C ALA A 422 18.63 15.72 -4.90
N ASN A 423 18.57 15.89 -6.24
CA ASN A 423 18.55 17.20 -6.90
C ASN A 423 17.14 17.63 -7.31
N VAL A 424 16.29 16.69 -7.76
CA VAL A 424 14.91 16.97 -8.19
C VAL A 424 14.00 17.29 -7.01
N VAL A 425 14.13 16.56 -5.90
CA VAL A 425 13.25 16.72 -4.72
C VAL A 425 13.34 18.12 -4.10
N PRO A 426 14.52 18.67 -3.75
CA PRO A 426 14.59 20.05 -3.25
C PRO A 426 14.19 21.10 -4.31
N LEU A 427 14.26 20.79 -5.61
CA LEU A 427 13.97 21.73 -6.70
C LEU A 427 12.49 21.77 -7.11
N GLU A 428 11.76 20.67 -6.94
CA GLU A 428 10.30 20.63 -6.95
C GLU A 428 9.75 21.24 -5.65
N TYR A 429 10.29 20.85 -4.49
CA TYR A 429 9.79 21.31 -3.19
C TYR A 429 10.08 22.80 -2.91
N GLY A 430 10.86 23.50 -3.75
CA GLY A 430 11.17 24.94 -3.58
C GLY A 430 12.21 25.25 -2.48
N ILE A 431 13.08 24.28 -2.15
CA ILE A 431 14.15 24.43 -1.15
C ILE A 431 15.41 25.07 -1.75
N VAL A 432 15.65 24.88 -3.06
CA VAL A 432 16.82 25.43 -3.76
C VAL A 432 16.79 26.97 -3.76
N PRO A 433 17.90 27.66 -3.42
CA PRO A 433 17.98 29.12 -3.52
C PRO A 433 17.64 29.61 -4.93
N GLN A 434 16.84 30.68 -5.03
CA GLN A 434 16.34 31.18 -6.32
C GLN A 434 17.46 31.59 -7.29
N SER A 435 18.62 32.01 -6.77
CA SER A 435 19.86 32.30 -7.51
C SER A 435 20.49 31.07 -8.20
N ASP A 436 20.22 29.88 -7.69
CA ASP A 436 20.91 28.64 -8.04
C ASP A 436 19.97 27.63 -8.73
N ARG A 437 18.65 27.86 -8.67
CA ARG A 437 17.61 26.98 -9.22
C ARG A 437 17.87 26.61 -10.69
N ASP A 438 18.18 27.58 -11.54
CA ASP A 438 18.45 27.35 -12.96
C ASP A 438 19.76 26.58 -13.23
N ALA A 439 20.71 26.58 -12.29
CA ALA A 439 21.91 25.75 -12.39
C ALA A 439 21.63 24.31 -11.99
N VAL A 440 20.94 24.10 -10.86
CA VAL A 440 20.54 22.76 -10.38
C VAL A 440 19.59 22.08 -11.38
N GLN A 441 18.64 22.82 -11.97
CA GLN A 441 17.74 22.30 -13.01
C GLN A 441 18.49 21.88 -14.28
N ARG A 442 19.45 22.68 -14.75
CA ARG A 442 20.29 22.30 -15.91
C ARG A 442 21.16 21.09 -15.62
N ASN A 443 21.67 20.95 -14.39
CA ASN A 443 22.43 19.76 -13.98
C ASN A 443 21.54 18.50 -13.99
N LEU A 444 20.27 18.60 -13.55
CA LEU A 444 19.31 17.49 -13.58
C LEU A 444 18.96 17.09 -15.03
N ILE A 445 18.62 18.06 -15.88
CA ILE A 445 18.30 17.83 -17.29
C ILE A 445 19.51 17.22 -18.03
N SER A 446 20.73 17.70 -17.74
CA SER A 446 21.98 17.16 -18.32
C SER A 446 22.22 15.70 -17.94
N ASP A 447 22.01 15.31 -16.67
CA ASP A 447 22.16 13.91 -16.25
C ASP A 447 21.10 12.99 -16.87
N LEU A 448 19.84 13.45 -16.90
CA LEU A 448 18.75 12.73 -17.59
C LEU A 448 19.08 12.53 -19.07
N GLN A 449 19.47 13.58 -19.80
CA GLN A 449 19.83 13.49 -21.22
C GLN A 449 21.03 12.58 -21.47
N LYS A 450 22.06 12.64 -20.61
CA LYS A 450 23.23 11.73 -20.63
C LYS A 450 22.86 10.24 -20.49
N TYR A 451 21.77 9.93 -19.78
CA TYR A 451 21.26 8.57 -19.63
C TYR A 451 20.06 8.23 -20.55
N ASP A 452 19.80 9.04 -21.58
CA ASP A 452 18.67 8.89 -22.53
C ASP A 452 17.28 8.97 -21.86
N GLY A 453 17.12 9.86 -20.88
CA GLY A 453 15.88 10.02 -20.14
C GLY A 453 15.53 8.84 -19.20
N ARG A 454 16.47 7.92 -18.93
CA ARG A 454 16.25 6.85 -17.95
C ARG A 454 16.19 7.37 -16.52
N ILE A 455 15.28 6.78 -15.75
CA ILE A 455 14.92 7.26 -14.41
C ILE A 455 15.84 6.69 -13.31
N GLY A 456 16.57 7.56 -12.60
CA GLY A 456 17.50 7.18 -11.53
C GLY A 456 16.88 7.10 -10.13
N THR A 457 15.55 7.18 -10.02
CA THR A 457 14.84 7.48 -8.76
C THR A 457 13.98 6.33 -8.24
N GLY A 458 13.84 6.30 -6.92
CA GLY A 458 12.82 5.54 -6.19
C GLY A 458 11.49 6.29 -6.12
N PHE A 459 10.60 5.92 -5.21
CA PHE A 459 9.25 6.51 -5.17
C PHE A 459 9.25 8.04 -5.00
N VAL A 460 9.97 8.57 -4.00
CA VAL A 460 9.96 10.01 -3.65
C VAL A 460 10.56 10.83 -4.79
N GLY A 461 11.71 10.39 -5.33
CA GLY A 461 12.34 11.06 -6.46
C GLY A 461 11.51 10.99 -7.74
N THR A 462 10.77 9.89 -7.97
CA THR A 462 9.93 9.71 -9.17
C THR A 462 8.69 10.59 -9.13
N MET A 463 8.06 10.74 -7.95
CA MET A 463 6.95 11.68 -7.73
C MET A 463 7.37 13.12 -8.05
N ALA A 464 8.44 13.61 -7.41
CA ALA A 464 8.96 14.96 -7.65
C ALA A 464 9.42 15.18 -9.12
N LEU A 465 9.95 14.14 -9.76
CA LEU A 465 10.34 14.20 -11.17
C LEU A 465 9.14 14.33 -12.11
N MET A 466 8.03 13.63 -11.84
CA MET A 466 6.82 13.70 -12.67
C MET A 466 5.93 14.92 -12.38
N ASP A 467 6.11 15.61 -11.25
CA ASP A 467 5.51 16.93 -11.06
C ASP A 467 6.38 18.08 -11.61
N LEU A 468 7.71 17.99 -11.52
CA LEU A 468 8.60 19.02 -12.08
C LEU A 468 8.78 18.92 -13.60
N LEU A 469 9.26 17.78 -14.10
CA LEU A 469 9.84 17.66 -15.44
C LEU A 469 8.87 18.06 -16.57
N PRO A 470 7.56 17.72 -16.53
CA PRO A 470 6.60 18.14 -17.54
C PRO A 470 6.42 19.66 -17.67
N GLN A 471 6.79 20.44 -16.65
CA GLN A 471 6.70 21.90 -16.65
C GLN A 471 7.95 22.58 -17.22
N VAL A 472 9.09 21.87 -17.29
CA VAL A 472 10.41 22.47 -17.61
C VAL A 472 11.13 21.84 -18.80
N ASP A 473 10.85 20.58 -19.14
CA ASP A 473 11.26 19.90 -20.38
C ASP A 473 10.20 18.83 -20.73
N PRO A 474 9.08 19.22 -21.39
CA PRO A 474 7.98 18.31 -21.70
C PRO A 474 8.39 17.16 -22.64
N GLU A 475 9.36 17.38 -23.52
CA GLU A 475 9.88 16.35 -24.44
C GLU A 475 10.74 15.32 -23.72
N LEU A 476 11.54 15.74 -22.73
CA LEU A 476 12.27 14.82 -21.85
C LEU A 476 11.32 14.09 -20.90
N ALA A 477 10.27 14.74 -20.40
CA ALA A 477 9.22 14.07 -19.63
C ALA A 477 8.53 12.96 -20.44
N TYR A 478 8.16 13.22 -21.70
CA TYR A 478 7.57 12.22 -22.58
C TYR A 478 8.54 11.08 -22.92
N ARG A 479 9.82 11.39 -23.22
CA ARG A 479 10.85 10.37 -23.44
C ARG A 479 11.06 9.48 -22.22
N LEU A 480 11.14 10.06 -21.03
CA LEU A 480 11.27 9.33 -19.78
C LEU A 480 10.04 8.46 -19.48
N ALA A 481 8.84 8.99 -19.71
CA ALA A 481 7.57 8.25 -19.57
C ALA A 481 7.49 7.03 -20.50
N THR A 482 8.09 7.11 -21.70
CA THR A 482 8.00 6.09 -22.74
C THR A 482 9.25 5.21 -22.89
N GLN A 483 10.32 5.48 -22.13
CA GLN A 483 11.64 4.84 -22.26
C GLN A 483 11.58 3.30 -22.18
N PRO A 484 11.87 2.57 -23.28
CA PRO A 484 11.76 1.10 -23.33
C PRO A 484 12.94 0.35 -22.70
N ALA A 485 14.09 0.99 -22.48
CA ALA A 485 15.25 0.39 -21.82
C ALA A 485 15.17 0.54 -20.30
N TYR A 486 15.73 -0.41 -19.55
CA TYR A 486 15.76 -0.36 -18.10
C TYR A 486 16.57 0.85 -17.58
N PRO A 487 16.09 1.57 -16.54
CA PRO A 487 14.74 1.52 -15.93
C PRO A 487 13.73 2.50 -16.56
N GLY A 488 12.44 2.16 -16.50
CA GLY A 488 11.33 3.04 -16.90
C GLY A 488 9.99 2.32 -17.05
N TRP A 489 8.90 3.06 -17.26
CA TRP A 489 7.57 2.49 -17.50
C TRP A 489 7.47 1.78 -18.85
N GLY A 490 8.09 2.34 -19.90
CA GLY A 490 8.19 1.68 -21.20
C GLY A 490 8.90 0.33 -21.11
N PHE A 491 9.93 0.21 -20.28
CA PHE A 491 10.60 -1.06 -19.98
C PHE A 491 9.66 -2.08 -19.31
N MET A 492 8.86 -1.68 -18.32
CA MET A 492 7.86 -2.58 -17.72
C MET A 492 6.91 -3.15 -18.79
N VAL A 493 6.32 -2.28 -19.61
CA VAL A 493 5.40 -2.67 -20.69
C VAL A 493 6.08 -3.57 -21.72
N ALA A 494 7.33 -3.25 -22.12
CA ALA A 494 8.11 -4.06 -23.06
C ALA A 494 8.44 -5.47 -22.51
N ASN A 495 8.51 -5.64 -21.19
CA ASN A 495 8.72 -6.92 -20.51
C ASN A 495 7.40 -7.60 -20.07
N GLY A 496 6.27 -7.19 -20.65
CA GLY A 496 4.98 -7.85 -20.47
C GLY A 496 4.23 -7.48 -19.19
N ALA A 497 4.57 -6.36 -18.54
CA ALA A 497 3.78 -5.83 -17.44
C ALA A 497 2.33 -5.55 -17.88
N ASN A 498 1.39 -6.16 -17.17
CA ASN A 498 -0.03 -5.82 -17.18
C ASN A 498 -0.35 -4.90 -15.99
N THR A 499 0.08 -5.27 -14.79
CA THR A 499 0.03 -4.47 -13.55
C THR A 499 1.32 -3.66 -13.36
N MET A 500 1.28 -2.67 -12.45
CA MET A 500 2.43 -1.83 -12.11
C MET A 500 3.35 -2.53 -11.11
N TRP A 501 4.67 -2.53 -11.36
CA TRP A 501 5.63 -3.23 -10.51
C TRP A 501 6.15 -2.37 -9.35
N GLU A 502 6.56 -3.02 -8.26
CA GLU A 502 7.20 -2.38 -7.11
C GLU A 502 8.61 -1.93 -7.45
N THR A 503 9.43 -2.83 -8.00
CA THR A 503 10.77 -2.49 -8.46
C THR A 503 10.78 -2.32 -9.98
N TRP A 504 11.65 -1.43 -10.49
CA TRP A 504 11.83 -1.19 -11.93
C TRP A 504 12.23 -2.43 -12.75
N ASP A 505 12.73 -3.48 -12.09
CA ASP A 505 13.11 -4.76 -12.70
C ASP A 505 12.07 -5.88 -12.52
N GLY A 506 11.02 -5.67 -11.71
CA GLY A 506 10.01 -6.67 -11.39
C GLY A 506 10.53 -7.85 -10.56
N SER A 507 11.59 -7.64 -9.76
CA SER A 507 12.12 -8.65 -8.81
C SER A 507 11.32 -8.77 -7.51
N ALA A 508 10.51 -7.76 -7.16
CA ALA A 508 9.62 -7.76 -6.00
C ALA A 508 8.13 -7.92 -6.44
N SER A 509 7.17 -7.21 -5.83
CA SER A 509 5.78 -7.24 -6.28
C SER A 509 5.65 -6.77 -7.73
N ARG A 510 4.73 -7.37 -8.48
CA ARG A 510 4.34 -6.90 -9.82
C ARG A 510 2.95 -6.27 -9.87
N ASN A 511 2.33 -6.04 -8.71
CA ASN A 511 1.12 -5.26 -8.54
C ASN A 511 1.27 -4.37 -7.29
N HIS A 512 1.75 -3.15 -7.49
CA HIS A 512 2.14 -2.21 -6.45
C HIS A 512 1.78 -0.77 -6.87
N PRO A 513 1.04 0.02 -6.07
CA PRO A 513 0.55 1.34 -6.48
C PRO A 513 1.60 2.39 -6.88
N PRO A 514 2.74 2.59 -6.19
CA PRO A 514 3.54 3.82 -6.26
C PRO A 514 3.87 4.34 -7.68
N PHE A 515 4.33 3.48 -8.59
CA PHE A 515 4.65 3.91 -9.95
C PHE A 515 3.43 4.10 -10.86
N CYS A 516 2.20 3.85 -10.39
CA CYS A 516 0.96 4.25 -11.09
C CYS A 516 0.80 5.76 -11.24
N LEU A 517 1.59 6.57 -10.51
CA LEU A 517 1.60 8.04 -10.61
C LEU A 517 1.78 8.58 -12.04
N ILE A 518 2.28 7.75 -12.97
CA ILE A 518 2.34 8.05 -14.40
C ILE A 518 0.96 8.33 -15.03
N SER A 519 -0.12 7.74 -14.51
CA SER A 519 -1.48 8.09 -14.93
C SER A 519 -1.87 9.49 -14.46
N GLY A 520 -1.36 9.96 -13.31
CA GLY A 520 -1.51 11.35 -12.88
C GLY A 520 -0.83 12.32 -13.83
N TYR A 521 0.35 11.96 -14.37
CA TYR A 521 1.01 12.73 -15.44
C TYR A 521 0.15 12.80 -16.72
N PHE A 522 -0.51 11.70 -17.11
CA PHE A 522 -1.41 11.70 -18.28
C PHE A 522 -2.57 12.69 -18.10
N TYR A 523 -3.24 12.72 -16.94
CA TYR A 523 -4.32 13.68 -16.67
C TYR A 523 -3.82 15.12 -16.56
N LYS A 524 -2.82 15.38 -15.70
CA LYS A 524 -2.27 16.72 -15.43
C LYS A 524 -1.72 17.39 -16.70
N TYR A 525 -0.88 16.67 -17.46
CA TYR A 525 0.01 17.30 -18.46
C TYR A 525 -0.24 16.87 -19.92
N LEU A 526 -0.79 15.67 -20.19
CA LEU A 526 -1.15 15.27 -21.55
C LEU A 526 -2.60 15.64 -21.90
N ALA A 527 -3.53 15.50 -20.96
CA ALA A 527 -4.91 15.96 -21.11
C ALA A 527 -5.13 17.42 -20.66
N GLY A 528 -4.17 18.01 -19.93
CA GLY A 528 -4.26 19.40 -19.43
C GLY A 528 -5.28 19.59 -18.30
N SER A 529 -5.72 18.51 -17.65
CA SER A 529 -6.74 18.52 -16.60
C SER A 529 -6.09 18.55 -15.22
N VAL A 530 -5.97 19.75 -14.64
CA VAL A 530 -5.43 19.97 -13.29
C VAL A 530 -6.52 20.41 -12.30
N ALA A 531 -6.43 19.95 -11.05
CA ALA A 531 -7.32 20.39 -9.97
C ALA A 531 -7.12 21.88 -9.65
N PHE A 532 -8.21 22.59 -9.37
CA PHE A 532 -8.19 24.03 -9.12
C PHE A 532 -7.71 24.32 -7.69
N ARG A 533 -6.38 24.38 -7.50
CA ARG A 533 -5.72 24.73 -6.23
C ARG A 533 -6.04 26.16 -5.81
N ASN A 534 -7.18 26.36 -5.15
CA ASN A 534 -7.70 27.66 -4.76
C ASN A 534 -7.00 28.21 -3.50
N ILE A 535 -5.71 28.55 -3.62
CA ILE A 535 -4.83 28.92 -2.50
C ILE A 535 -4.30 30.35 -2.69
N PRO A 536 -4.51 31.27 -1.73
CA PRO A 536 -3.80 32.55 -1.72
C PRO A 536 -2.29 32.35 -1.49
N ASP A 537 -1.49 32.91 -2.41
CA ASP A 537 -0.03 33.10 -2.33
C ASP A 537 0.80 31.86 -1.91
N SER A 538 0.49 30.69 -2.48
CA SER A 538 1.38 29.52 -2.38
C SER A 538 2.12 29.23 -3.70
N ASN A 539 3.41 29.53 -3.73
CA ASN A 539 4.37 28.96 -4.69
C ASN A 539 4.63 27.47 -4.34
N VAL A 540 3.58 26.65 -4.33
CA VAL A 540 3.61 25.21 -4.10
C VAL A 540 3.03 24.55 -5.34
N SER A 541 3.93 24.04 -6.19
CA SER A 541 3.66 23.35 -7.46
C SER A 541 2.88 22.05 -7.30
#